data_AF-A0A7X6XQ69-F1
#
_entry.id   AF-A0A7X6XQ69-F1
#
_cell.length_a   1.000
_cell.length_b   1.000
_cell.length_c   1.000
_cell.angle_alpha   90.00
_cell.angle_beta   90.00
_cell.angle_gamma   90.00
#
_symmetry.space_group_name_H-M   'P 1'
#
loop_
_entity.id
_entity.type
_entity.pdbx_description
1 polymer ?
#
loop_
_entity_poly.entity_id
_entity_poly.type
_entity_poly.pdbx_seq_one_letter_code
_entity_poly.pdbx_strand_id
1 'polypeptide(L)'
;MNALPMECNRWRFPLPLVLMLLVGFVSAAAAAPKASRSKTVVATLPKVRLVAISTPVAVSKVLKATRPIKLGSVSYLIGDYRTSYDVMAAGTRTGSIAWEARRQEQKQTPFSGVIAASKVRRMAGGSVCIVVQGNKSAPLAKGEQRFGLFSQFSREYQATMVFTPEPLPAEARRTALMITGNTEVAETTKPKSPGAPGAAGGRVKWLNGSKGHDTAMKELAATKKGVMLYFSEPTSARCRSLEAEVFSACRAGEVLARATAVKIVPSRSAAEKKLAGRYGVTAFPSLLVVTAQSNKPTWVLPENKRDSQPPAPAKGKGGGGVMPCHVTDVIAAALQMK
;
A
#
# COMPACT_ATOMS: atom_id res chain seq x y z
N MET A 1 18.57 -54.16 -35.41
CA MET A 1 19.82 -54.94 -35.48
C MET A 1 20.73 -54.24 -36.48
N ASN A 2 21.92 -53.82 -36.02
CA ASN A 2 23.25 -53.74 -36.68
C ASN A 2 23.34 -53.22 -38.13
N ALA A 3 24.32 -52.45 -38.59
CA ALA A 3 25.52 -51.81 -38.07
C ALA A 3 26.05 -50.92 -39.23
N LEU A 4 26.86 -49.89 -38.93
CA LEU A 4 27.66 -49.13 -39.91
C LEU A 4 28.87 -49.95 -40.41
N PRO A 5 29.45 -49.60 -41.57
CA PRO A 5 30.89 -49.28 -41.62
C PRO A 5 31.25 -48.11 -42.58
N MET A 6 32.11 -47.18 -42.16
CA MET A 6 33.55 -47.00 -42.48
C MET A 6 33.91 -46.47 -43.88
N GLU A 7 34.64 -45.33 -43.91
CA GLU A 7 35.79 -45.03 -44.80
C GLU A 7 36.50 -43.77 -44.23
N CYS A 8 37.71 -43.85 -43.66
CA CYS A 8 39.06 -43.77 -44.26
C CYS A 8 39.34 -42.55 -45.15
N ASN A 9 40.10 -41.56 -44.64
CA ASN A 9 41.42 -41.28 -45.23
C ASN A 9 42.35 -40.43 -44.35
N ARG A 10 43.60 -40.90 -44.24
CA ARG A 10 44.79 -40.30 -43.62
C ARG A 10 45.57 -39.53 -44.68
N TRP A 11 46.08 -38.34 -44.38
CA TRP A 11 47.35 -37.85 -44.95
C TRP A 11 48.18 -37.11 -43.89
N ARG A 12 49.49 -37.36 -43.92
CA ARG A 12 50.53 -36.92 -42.98
C ARG A 12 51.13 -35.56 -43.36
N PHE A 13 51.45 -34.77 -42.33
CA PHE A 13 52.61 -33.87 -42.06
C PHE A 13 53.67 -33.62 -43.17
N PRO A 14 54.33 -32.43 -43.22
CA PRO A 14 55.11 -31.90 -42.07
C PRO A 14 55.17 -30.36 -41.85
N LEU A 15 55.51 -30.01 -40.60
CA LEU A 15 56.11 -28.74 -40.11
C LEU A 15 57.56 -28.57 -40.65
N PRO A 16 58.30 -27.45 -40.41
CA PRO A 16 57.98 -26.21 -39.68
C PRO A 16 58.41 -24.91 -40.40
N LEU A 17 57.89 -23.74 -39.98
CA LEU A 17 58.69 -22.52 -40.03
C LEU A 17 58.36 -21.59 -38.86
N VAL A 18 59.43 -21.22 -38.17
CA VAL A 18 59.55 -20.31 -37.05
C VAL A 18 59.27 -18.88 -37.53
N LEU A 19 58.38 -18.16 -36.84
CA LEU A 19 58.44 -16.70 -36.82
C LEU A 19 58.08 -16.21 -35.42
N MET A 20 59.13 -15.86 -34.67
CA MET A 20 59.05 -15.05 -33.47
C MET A 20 58.50 -13.67 -33.83
N LEU A 21 57.37 -13.30 -33.23
CA LEU A 21 56.92 -11.91 -33.15
C LEU A 21 56.75 -11.57 -31.67
N LEU A 22 57.79 -10.93 -31.13
CA LEU A 22 57.77 -10.18 -29.88
C LEU A 22 56.77 -9.04 -30.03
N VAL A 23 55.61 -9.14 -29.37
CA VAL A 23 54.73 -8.00 -29.11
C VAL A 23 54.61 -7.87 -27.60
N GLY A 24 55.05 -6.71 -27.10
CA GLY A 24 55.14 -6.39 -25.69
C GLY A 24 53.79 -6.50 -24.99
N PHE A 25 53.77 -7.30 -23.92
CA PHE A 25 52.73 -7.25 -22.91
C PHE A 25 52.89 -5.95 -22.11
N VAL A 26 52.15 -4.91 -22.51
CA VAL A 26 51.85 -3.78 -21.62
C VAL A 26 50.82 -4.28 -20.62
N SER A 27 51.29 -4.58 -19.42
CA SER A 27 50.47 -4.95 -18.26
C SER A 27 49.60 -3.76 -17.85
N ALA A 28 48.41 -3.64 -18.45
CA ALA A 28 47.37 -2.77 -17.96
C ALA A 28 46.82 -3.35 -16.65
N ALA A 29 47.25 -2.78 -15.53
CA ALA A 29 46.65 -3.02 -14.23
C ALA A 29 45.15 -2.70 -14.30
N ALA A 30 44.33 -3.75 -14.43
CA ALA A 30 42.88 -3.63 -14.42
C ALA A 30 42.44 -3.10 -13.05
N ALA A 31 42.09 -1.81 -13.01
CA ALA A 31 41.51 -1.18 -11.85
C ALA A 31 40.22 -1.92 -11.47
N ALA A 32 40.23 -2.54 -10.29
CA ALA A 32 39.07 -3.23 -9.74
C ALA A 32 37.84 -2.29 -9.76
N PRO A 33 36.67 -2.75 -10.22
CA PRO A 33 35.47 -1.92 -10.25
C PRO A 33 35.13 -1.52 -8.81
N LYS A 34 35.24 -0.22 -8.52
CA LYS A 34 34.84 0.35 -7.23
C LYS A 34 33.41 -0.09 -6.94
N ALA A 35 33.23 -0.88 -5.88
CA ALA A 35 31.93 -1.34 -5.41
C ALA A 35 31.00 -0.13 -5.23
N SER A 36 30.07 0.01 -6.16
CA SER A 36 28.98 0.97 -6.13
C SER A 36 28.16 0.68 -4.87
N ARG A 37 28.35 1.48 -3.82
CA ARG A 37 27.53 1.43 -2.61
C ARG A 37 26.09 1.77 -3.02
N SER A 38 25.24 0.76 -3.12
CA SER A 38 23.81 0.96 -3.36
C SER A 38 23.26 1.79 -2.19
N LYS A 39 22.83 3.02 -2.48
CA LYS A 39 22.15 3.86 -1.48
C LYS A 39 20.81 3.21 -1.17
N THR A 40 20.69 2.66 0.04
CA THR A 40 19.40 2.20 0.57
C THR A 40 18.46 3.41 0.64
N VAL A 41 17.43 3.40 -0.19
CA VAL A 41 16.40 4.44 -0.17
C VAL A 41 15.44 4.15 0.97
N VAL A 42 15.50 4.95 2.02
CA VAL A 42 14.50 4.93 3.08
C VAL A 42 13.34 5.81 2.64
N ALA A 43 12.24 5.20 2.22
CA ALA A 43 11.00 5.91 1.93
C ALA A 43 10.33 6.31 3.26
N THR A 44 10.23 7.61 3.53
CA THR A 44 9.54 8.11 4.73
C THR A 44 8.03 7.92 4.55
N LEU A 45 7.43 7.02 5.35
CA LEU A 45 5.98 6.87 5.37
C LEU A 45 5.30 8.17 5.84
N PRO A 46 4.14 8.54 5.27
CA PRO A 46 3.38 9.69 5.75
C PRO A 46 3.01 9.50 7.23
N LYS A 47 3.07 10.58 8.01
CA LYS A 47 2.65 10.56 9.43
C LYS A 47 1.17 10.16 9.49
N VAL A 48 0.88 9.02 10.09
CA VAL A 48 -0.49 8.56 10.30
C VAL A 48 -0.89 8.91 11.73
N ARG A 49 -1.98 9.66 11.90
CA ARG A 49 -2.55 9.92 13.22
C ARG A 49 -3.82 9.10 13.38
N LEU A 50 -3.79 8.17 14.32
CA LEU A 50 -4.96 7.39 14.71
C LEU A 50 -5.63 8.10 15.89
N VAL A 51 -6.92 8.39 15.80
CA VAL A 51 -7.67 9.10 16.84
C VAL A 51 -8.93 8.32 17.17
N ALA A 52 -9.15 8.00 18.44
CA ALA A 52 -10.43 7.52 18.93
C ALA A 52 -11.10 8.58 19.80
N ILE A 53 -12.39 8.80 19.57
CA ILE A 53 -13.26 9.59 20.42
C ILE A 53 -14.35 8.64 20.90
N SER A 54 -14.38 8.34 22.20
CA SER A 54 -15.34 7.42 22.78
C SER A 54 -15.93 7.97 24.05
N THR A 55 -17.20 7.69 24.30
CA THR A 55 -17.84 8.00 25.58
C THR A 55 -17.93 6.69 26.34
N PRO A 56 -17.39 6.59 27.57
CA PRO A 56 -17.54 5.39 28.37
C PRO A 56 -19.02 5.00 28.53
N VAL A 57 -19.31 3.73 28.32
CA VAL A 57 -20.67 3.18 28.45
C VAL A 57 -20.65 2.09 29.50
N ALA A 58 -21.61 2.09 30.43
CA ALA A 58 -21.75 0.99 31.38
C ALA A 58 -21.94 -0.35 30.64
N VAL A 59 -21.20 -1.38 31.03
CA VAL A 59 -21.27 -2.70 30.38
C VAL A 59 -22.68 -3.28 30.46
N SER A 60 -23.36 -3.08 31.59
CA SER A 60 -24.77 -3.46 31.79
C SER A 60 -25.72 -2.81 30.77
N LYS A 61 -25.45 -1.57 30.35
CA LYS A 61 -26.24 -0.86 29.32
C LYS A 61 -26.02 -1.49 27.95
N VAL A 62 -24.79 -1.86 27.61
CA VAL A 62 -24.49 -2.58 26.36
C VAL A 62 -25.16 -3.95 26.32
N LEU A 63 -25.11 -4.68 27.44
CA LEU A 63 -25.71 -6.01 27.56
C LEU A 63 -27.24 -6.01 27.45
N LYS A 64 -27.90 -4.99 28.00
CA LYS A 64 -29.37 -4.84 27.97
C LYS A 64 -29.90 -4.19 26.68
N ALA A 65 -29.02 -3.68 25.82
CA ALA A 65 -29.42 -2.96 24.63
C ALA A 65 -30.11 -3.88 23.61
N THR A 66 -31.31 -3.51 23.18
CA THR A 66 -32.03 -4.21 22.10
C THR A 66 -31.47 -3.88 20.71
N ARG A 67 -30.68 -2.81 20.60
CA ARG A 67 -30.01 -2.35 19.37
C ARG A 67 -28.55 -2.06 19.66
N PRO A 68 -27.64 -2.19 18.66
CA PRO A 68 -26.25 -1.79 18.82
C PRO A 68 -26.12 -0.33 19.26
N ILE A 69 -25.32 -0.11 20.30
CA ILE A 69 -25.00 1.21 20.84
C ILE A 69 -23.65 1.65 20.26
N LYS A 70 -23.56 2.93 19.85
CA LYS A 70 -22.30 3.54 19.46
C LYS A 70 -21.41 3.77 20.68
N LEU A 71 -20.27 3.10 20.73
CA LEU A 71 -19.26 3.28 21.77
C LEU A 71 -18.34 4.46 21.48
N GLY A 72 -18.11 4.76 20.20
CA GLY A 72 -17.22 5.84 19.78
C GLY A 72 -16.96 5.85 18.29
N SER A 73 -16.08 6.74 17.87
CA SER A 73 -15.56 6.83 16.50
C SER A 73 -14.05 6.69 16.49
N VAL A 74 -13.51 5.94 15.54
CA VAL A 74 -12.07 5.83 15.28
C VAL A 74 -11.77 6.44 13.92
N SER A 75 -10.93 7.47 13.88
CA SER A 75 -10.50 8.13 12.66
C SER A 75 -9.02 7.87 12.39
N TYR A 76 -8.72 7.48 11.16
CA TYR A 76 -7.37 7.50 10.60
C TYR A 76 -7.18 8.81 9.85
N LEU A 77 -6.16 9.57 10.24
CA LEU A 77 -5.77 10.82 9.62
C LEU A 77 -4.42 10.63 8.92
N ILE A 78 -4.37 10.81 7.61
CA ILE A 78 -3.16 10.65 6.79
C ILE A 78 -3.02 11.89 5.92
N GLY A 79 -2.15 12.82 6.32
CA GLY A 79 -2.22 14.18 5.80
C GLY A 79 -3.63 14.75 6.04
N ASP A 80 -4.30 15.16 4.97
CA ASP A 80 -5.66 15.72 5.00
C ASP A 80 -6.77 14.67 4.89
N TYR A 81 -6.42 13.40 4.66
CA TYR A 81 -7.41 12.33 4.51
C TYR A 81 -7.89 11.86 5.87
N ARG A 82 -9.22 11.83 6.04
CA ARG A 82 -9.88 11.28 7.21
C ARG A 82 -10.75 10.11 6.80
N THR A 83 -10.45 8.92 7.32
CA THR A 83 -11.38 7.78 7.27
C THR A 83 -11.85 7.48 8.68
N SER A 84 -13.17 7.53 8.91
CA SER A 84 -13.76 7.36 10.23
C SER A 84 -14.63 6.11 10.30
N TYR A 85 -14.60 5.44 11.45
CA TYR A 85 -15.38 4.25 11.76
C TYR A 85 -16.17 4.46 13.04
N ASP A 86 -17.47 4.22 12.99
CA ASP A 86 -18.33 4.12 14.16
C ASP A 86 -18.23 2.70 14.74
N VAL A 87 -17.77 2.60 15.98
CA VAL A 87 -17.71 1.32 16.69
C VAL A 87 -19.02 1.13 17.44
N MET A 88 -19.76 0.11 17.02
CA MET A 88 -21.05 -0.27 17.58
C MET A 88 -20.90 -1.56 18.39
N ALA A 89 -21.63 -1.69 19.49
CA ALA A 89 -21.65 -2.91 20.29
C ALA A 89 -23.04 -3.25 20.82
N ALA A 90 -23.34 -4.55 20.93
CA ALA A 90 -24.59 -5.06 21.47
C ALA A 90 -24.34 -6.31 22.32
N GLY A 91 -25.12 -6.46 23.40
CA GLY A 91 -25.25 -7.72 24.10
C GLY A 91 -25.86 -8.81 23.21
N THR A 92 -25.40 -10.04 23.40
CA THR A 92 -25.99 -11.23 22.79
C THR A 92 -26.79 -12.01 23.84
N ARG A 93 -27.66 -12.92 23.40
CA ARG A 93 -28.45 -13.78 24.31
C ARG A 93 -27.58 -14.62 25.27
N THR A 94 -26.35 -14.93 24.88
CA THR A 94 -25.41 -15.71 25.71
C THR A 94 -24.68 -14.87 26.76
N GLY A 95 -24.89 -13.55 26.79
CA GLY A 95 -24.14 -12.62 27.62
C GLY A 95 -22.78 -12.23 27.04
N SER A 96 -22.48 -12.62 25.80
CA SER A 96 -21.31 -12.12 25.04
C SER A 96 -21.61 -10.72 24.48
N ILE A 97 -20.58 -9.96 24.12
CA ILE A 97 -20.72 -8.67 23.41
C ILE A 97 -20.31 -8.87 21.95
N ALA A 98 -21.23 -8.64 21.02
CA ALA A 98 -20.92 -8.52 19.60
C ALA A 98 -20.58 -7.07 19.29
N TRP A 99 -19.55 -6.85 18.46
CA TRP A 99 -19.15 -5.52 18.04
C TRP A 99 -18.92 -5.47 16.52
N GLU A 100 -19.06 -4.27 15.98
CA GLU A 100 -18.78 -3.99 14.58
C GLU A 100 -18.27 -2.56 14.40
N ALA A 101 -17.42 -2.35 13.39
CA ALA A 101 -16.96 -1.03 13.00
C ALA A 101 -17.55 -0.68 11.63
N ARG A 102 -18.42 0.32 11.60
CA ARG A 102 -19.10 0.82 10.40
C ARG A 102 -18.36 2.03 9.87
N ARG A 103 -18.02 2.06 8.58
CA ARG A 103 -17.38 3.24 8.00
C ARG A 103 -18.40 4.39 7.94
N GLN A 104 -18.07 5.56 8.48
CA GLN A 104 -18.89 6.76 8.29
C GLN A 104 -18.93 7.03 6.77
N GLU A 105 -20.12 7.24 6.20
CA GLU A 105 -20.41 7.38 4.75
C GLU A 105 -20.66 6.08 3.96
N GLN A 106 -20.39 4.90 4.51
CA GLN A 106 -20.66 3.63 3.80
C GLN A 106 -21.48 2.68 4.67
N LYS A 107 -22.46 1.99 4.07
CA LYS A 107 -23.23 0.95 4.75
C LYS A 107 -22.43 -0.33 5.03
N GLN A 108 -21.16 -0.38 4.63
CA GLN A 108 -20.32 -1.56 4.80
C GLN A 108 -19.81 -1.67 6.23
N THR A 109 -19.75 -2.91 6.71
CA THR A 109 -19.20 -3.32 7.99
C THR A 109 -17.87 -4.05 7.76
N PRO A 110 -16.76 -3.32 7.58
CA PRO A 110 -15.48 -3.96 7.27
C PRO A 110 -14.90 -4.78 8.42
N PHE A 111 -15.31 -4.51 9.67
CA PHE A 111 -14.79 -5.21 10.84
C PHE A 111 -15.92 -5.60 11.80
N SER A 112 -15.86 -6.81 12.34
CA SER A 112 -16.74 -7.29 13.38
C SER A 112 -16.07 -8.37 14.22
N GLY A 113 -16.60 -8.60 15.42
CA GLY A 113 -16.11 -9.64 16.31
C GLY A 113 -17.02 -9.85 17.51
N VAL A 114 -16.66 -10.83 18.34
CA VAL A 114 -17.41 -11.21 19.54
C VAL A 114 -16.46 -11.35 20.72
N ILE A 115 -16.84 -10.75 21.85
CA ILE A 115 -16.16 -10.90 23.15
C ILE A 115 -16.98 -11.89 23.97
N ALA A 116 -16.37 -13.04 24.28
CA ALA A 116 -17.03 -14.15 24.96
C ALA A 116 -17.59 -13.75 26.33
N ALA A 117 -18.77 -14.30 26.68
CA ALA A 117 -19.47 -14.05 27.94
C ALA A 117 -18.60 -14.27 29.19
N SER A 118 -17.71 -15.26 29.19
CA SER A 118 -16.81 -15.54 30.32
C SER A 118 -15.84 -14.40 30.64
N LYS A 119 -15.51 -13.57 29.64
CA LYS A 119 -14.71 -12.36 29.81
C LYS A 119 -15.59 -11.21 30.27
N VAL A 120 -16.75 -11.03 29.63
CA VAL A 120 -17.69 -9.95 29.93
C VAL A 120 -18.24 -10.02 31.37
N ARG A 121 -18.54 -11.23 31.88
CA ARG A 121 -19.09 -11.42 33.24
C ARG A 121 -18.19 -10.83 34.34
N ARG A 122 -16.86 -10.88 34.17
CA ARG A 122 -15.91 -10.31 35.14
C ARG A 122 -15.93 -8.77 35.18
N MET A 123 -16.65 -8.15 34.25
CA MET A 123 -16.63 -6.71 33.99
C MET A 123 -18.05 -6.12 33.96
N ALA A 124 -19.06 -6.88 34.38
CA ALA A 124 -20.46 -6.50 34.24
C ALA A 124 -20.83 -5.21 34.99
N GLY A 125 -20.15 -4.93 36.11
CA GLY A 125 -20.32 -3.69 36.89
C GLY A 125 -19.51 -2.49 36.36
N GLY A 126 -18.68 -2.70 35.34
CA GLY A 126 -17.72 -1.74 34.85
C GLY A 126 -18.20 -0.87 33.69
N SER A 127 -17.25 -0.15 33.10
CA SER A 127 -17.45 0.64 31.88
C SER A 127 -16.64 0.09 30.70
N VAL A 128 -17.12 0.37 29.50
CA VAL A 128 -16.44 0.05 28.24
C VAL A 128 -16.23 1.32 27.41
N CYS A 129 -15.05 1.49 26.84
CA CYS A 129 -14.71 2.60 25.93
C CYS A 129 -13.75 2.15 24.83
N ILE A 130 -13.50 3.02 23.86
CA ILE A 130 -12.56 2.76 22.75
C ILE A 130 -11.33 3.65 22.93
N VAL A 131 -10.17 3.02 22.89
CA VAL A 131 -8.88 3.70 22.86
C VAL A 131 -8.08 3.28 21.64
N VAL A 132 -7.08 4.08 21.30
CA VAL A 132 -6.08 3.73 20.29
C VAL A 132 -4.75 3.54 20.98
N GLN A 133 -4.10 2.41 20.74
CA GLN A 133 -2.93 2.01 21.49
C GLN A 133 -1.93 1.27 20.60
N GLY A 134 -0.64 1.37 20.96
CA GLY A 134 0.47 0.72 20.25
C GLY A 134 0.91 -0.59 20.90
N ASN A 135 1.82 -1.35 20.29
CA ASN A 135 2.37 -2.57 20.91
C ASN A 135 3.05 -2.31 22.26
N LYS A 136 3.63 -1.11 22.46
CA LYS A 136 4.26 -0.67 23.71
C LYS A 136 3.30 0.14 24.59
N SER A 137 2.08 -0.33 24.73
CA SER A 137 1.08 0.36 25.56
C SER A 137 1.42 0.28 27.04
N ALA A 138 0.99 1.30 27.79
CA ALA A 138 1.09 1.30 29.25
C ALA A 138 0.50 0.01 29.84
N PRO A 139 1.08 -0.50 30.95
CA PRO A 139 0.57 -1.68 31.63
C PRO A 139 -0.91 -1.49 31.98
N LEU A 140 -1.64 -2.61 31.97
CA LEU A 140 -3.06 -2.65 32.32
C LEU A 140 -3.24 -2.17 33.77
N ALA A 141 -4.20 -1.28 34.01
CA ALA A 141 -4.64 -1.04 35.38
C ALA A 141 -5.20 -2.33 35.98
N LYS A 142 -5.13 -2.48 37.30
CA LYS A 142 -5.59 -3.71 37.99
C LYS A 142 -7.06 -3.98 37.63
N GLY A 143 -7.32 -5.14 37.02
CA GLY A 143 -8.67 -5.56 36.59
C GLY A 143 -9.13 -5.03 35.23
N GLU A 144 -8.34 -4.19 34.55
CA GLU A 144 -8.60 -3.75 33.19
C GLU A 144 -8.44 -4.91 32.20
N GLN A 145 -9.33 -4.99 31.21
CA GLN A 145 -9.16 -5.91 30.07
C GLN A 145 -9.22 -5.15 28.75
N ARG A 146 -8.34 -5.55 27.83
CA ARG A 146 -8.22 -4.96 26.50
C ARG A 146 -8.52 -5.98 25.41
N PHE A 147 -9.29 -5.55 24.42
CA PHE A 147 -9.65 -6.35 23.26
C PHE A 147 -9.28 -5.58 22.00
N GLY A 148 -8.32 -6.10 21.24
CA GLY A 148 -8.02 -5.57 19.92
C GLY A 148 -9.24 -5.69 19.01
N LEU A 149 -9.62 -4.58 18.38
CA LEU A 149 -10.74 -4.55 17.45
C LEU A 149 -10.26 -4.68 16.02
N PHE A 150 -9.64 -3.62 15.50
CA PHE A 150 -9.18 -3.57 14.12
C PHE A 150 -8.02 -2.60 13.96
N SER A 151 -7.22 -2.86 12.93
CA SER A 151 -6.25 -1.94 12.35
C SER A 151 -6.27 -2.06 10.84
N GLN A 152 -6.21 -0.92 10.15
CA GLN A 152 -6.02 -0.90 8.70
C GLN A 152 -4.55 -0.81 8.28
N PHE A 153 -3.67 -0.37 9.17
CA PHE A 153 -2.31 0.07 8.80
C PHE A 153 -1.22 -0.82 9.36
N SER A 154 -1.36 -1.24 10.61
CA SER A 154 -0.32 -1.97 11.30
C SER A 154 -0.93 -2.77 12.44
N ARG A 155 -0.52 -4.03 12.55
CA ARG A 155 -0.87 -4.87 13.71
C ARG A 155 -0.38 -4.26 15.02
N GLU A 156 0.64 -3.40 14.95
CA GLU A 156 1.20 -2.73 16.12
C GLU A 156 0.33 -1.60 16.65
N TYR A 157 -0.57 -1.06 15.84
CA TYR A 157 -1.39 0.11 16.18
C TYR A 157 -2.85 -0.18 15.86
N GLN A 158 -3.66 -0.44 16.88
CA GLN A 158 -5.03 -0.87 16.69
C GLN A 158 -6.01 -0.15 17.60
N ALA A 159 -7.23 0.04 17.10
CA ALA A 159 -8.36 0.38 17.94
C ALA A 159 -8.58 -0.76 18.94
N THR A 160 -8.71 -0.42 20.20
CA THR A 160 -8.89 -1.38 21.29
C THR A 160 -10.11 -1.00 22.10
N MET A 161 -10.96 -1.99 22.40
CA MET A 161 -12.01 -1.87 23.38
C MET A 161 -11.44 -2.15 24.77
N VAL A 162 -11.57 -1.18 25.67
CA VAL A 162 -11.08 -1.26 27.04
C VAL A 162 -12.26 -1.40 27.98
N PHE A 163 -12.17 -2.37 28.86
CA PHE A 163 -13.12 -2.56 29.94
C PHE A 163 -12.44 -2.21 31.26
N THR A 164 -13.05 -1.30 32.00
CA THR A 164 -12.61 -0.92 33.34
C THR A 164 -13.58 -1.49 34.37
N PRO A 165 -13.09 -2.09 35.47
CA PRO A 165 -13.97 -2.62 36.51
C PRO A 165 -14.73 -1.50 37.23
N GLU A 166 -14.17 -0.30 37.25
CA GLU A 166 -14.76 0.88 37.86
C GLU A 166 -15.63 1.64 36.84
N PRO A 167 -16.80 2.16 37.24
CA PRO A 167 -17.59 3.05 36.42
C PRO A 167 -16.83 4.33 36.12
N LEU A 168 -16.71 4.66 34.84
CA LEU A 168 -16.09 5.91 34.40
C LEU A 168 -17.17 7.00 34.22
N PRO A 169 -16.83 8.27 34.40
CA PRO A 169 -17.74 9.37 34.09
C PRO A 169 -18.15 9.31 32.61
N ALA A 170 -19.41 9.64 32.33
CA ALA A 170 -20.01 9.61 31.00
C ALA A 170 -19.57 10.79 30.11
N GLU A 171 -18.30 11.16 30.18
CA GLU A 171 -17.69 12.24 29.42
C GLU A 171 -16.95 11.68 28.21
N ALA A 172 -17.01 12.39 27.08
CA ALA A 172 -16.31 11.99 25.87
C ALA A 172 -14.78 12.03 26.09
N ARG A 173 -14.14 10.87 25.95
CA ARG A 173 -12.69 10.71 26.04
C ARG A 173 -12.09 10.65 24.63
N ARG A 174 -11.12 11.53 24.38
CA ARG A 174 -10.32 11.52 23.16
C ARG A 174 -8.98 10.88 23.46
N THR A 175 -8.69 9.77 22.78
CA THR A 175 -7.35 9.19 22.73
C THR A 175 -6.79 9.38 21.33
N ALA A 176 -5.53 9.80 21.24
CA ALA A 176 -4.88 9.99 19.96
C ALA A 176 -3.50 9.36 20.02
N LEU A 177 -3.17 8.60 18.99
CA LEU A 177 -1.89 7.96 18.80
C LEU A 177 -1.29 8.48 17.51
N MET A 178 -0.13 9.13 17.62
CA MET A 178 0.65 9.50 16.46
C MET A 178 1.51 8.31 16.08
N ILE A 179 1.27 7.75 14.90
CA ILE A 179 2.11 6.73 14.29
C ILE A 179 3.11 7.48 13.43
N THR A 180 4.24 7.84 14.04
CA THR A 180 5.42 8.18 13.26
C THR A 180 5.97 6.87 12.73
N GLY A 181 5.94 6.66 11.41
CA GLY A 181 6.65 5.52 10.82
C GLY A 181 8.08 5.52 11.37
N ASN A 182 8.55 4.37 11.86
CA ASN A 182 9.91 4.24 12.34
C ASN A 182 10.87 4.54 11.18
N THR A 183 11.31 5.79 11.05
CA THR A 183 12.61 6.08 10.46
C THR A 183 13.62 5.59 11.48
N GLU A 184 14.17 4.38 11.26
CA GLU A 184 15.47 4.08 11.83
C GLU A 184 16.45 5.15 11.34
N VAL A 185 17.05 5.84 12.31
CA VAL A 185 17.96 6.96 12.09
C VAL A 185 19.30 6.39 11.64
N ALA A 186 19.68 6.61 10.39
CA ALA A 186 21.09 6.78 10.06
C ALA A 186 21.37 8.29 10.02
N GLU A 187 22.26 8.75 10.87
CA GLU A 187 22.67 10.14 10.96
C GLU A 187 23.21 10.64 9.61
N THR A 188 22.72 11.79 9.13
CA THR A 188 23.48 13.04 9.04
C THR A 188 22.91 14.03 8.00
N THR A 189 23.03 15.30 8.38
CA THR A 189 23.09 16.54 7.57
C THR A 189 21.84 17.04 6.82
N LYS A 190 21.36 18.16 7.37
CA LYS A 190 20.31 19.10 6.96
C LYS A 190 20.32 19.43 5.44
N PRO A 191 19.26 19.17 4.67
CA PRO A 191 19.12 19.69 3.32
C PRO A 191 18.45 21.08 3.32
N LYS A 192 19.04 21.99 2.55
CA LYS A 192 18.57 23.35 2.23
C LYS A 192 17.29 23.27 1.38
N SER A 193 16.23 23.90 1.86
CA SER A 193 14.90 23.97 1.23
C SER A 193 14.92 24.71 -0.11
N PRO A 194 14.38 24.15 -1.22
CA PRO A 194 13.92 24.93 -2.36
C PRO A 194 12.47 25.38 -2.13
N GLY A 195 12.21 26.66 -2.41
CA GLY A 195 10.96 27.37 -2.15
C GLY A 195 9.69 26.73 -2.73
N ALA A 196 8.58 27.03 -2.05
CA ALA A 196 7.24 26.60 -2.39
C ALA A 196 6.78 27.10 -3.78
N PRO A 197 5.96 26.31 -4.49
CA PRO A 197 4.99 26.83 -5.44
C PRO A 197 3.56 26.69 -4.91
N GLY A 198 2.77 27.73 -5.14
CA GLY A 198 1.41 27.92 -4.62
C GLY A 198 0.32 27.04 -5.23
N ALA A 199 -0.86 27.22 -4.64
CA ALA A 199 -2.09 26.51 -4.88
C ALA A 199 -2.63 26.61 -6.32
N ALA A 200 -2.90 25.45 -6.92
CA ALA A 200 -4.05 25.17 -7.80
C ALA A 200 -4.09 23.67 -8.09
N GLY A 201 -5.16 22.98 -7.69
CA GLY A 201 -5.42 21.58 -8.02
C GLY A 201 -5.71 21.39 -9.52
N GLY A 202 -4.69 21.59 -10.36
CA GLY A 202 -4.80 21.43 -11.80
C GLY A 202 -5.16 20.00 -12.17
N ARG A 203 -6.15 19.84 -13.06
CA ARG A 203 -6.50 18.53 -13.65
C ARG A 203 -5.24 17.92 -14.26
N VAL A 204 -4.97 16.66 -13.90
CA VAL A 204 -3.84 15.89 -14.42
C VAL A 204 -3.92 15.85 -15.94
N LYS A 205 -2.86 16.33 -16.62
CA LYS A 205 -2.77 16.26 -18.07
C LYS A 205 -2.35 14.86 -18.48
N TRP A 206 -3.29 14.10 -19.03
CA TRP A 206 -3.06 12.76 -19.52
C TRP A 206 -2.58 12.77 -20.97
N LEU A 207 -1.46 12.12 -21.23
CA LEU A 207 -1.09 11.68 -22.57
C LEU A 207 -1.83 10.38 -22.90
N ASN A 208 -2.13 10.14 -24.17
CA ASN A 208 -2.98 9.02 -24.58
C ASN A 208 -2.27 8.05 -25.53
N GLY A 209 -2.44 6.77 -25.26
CA GLY A 209 -2.03 5.66 -26.13
C GLY A 209 -0.51 5.53 -26.29
N SER A 210 -0.10 4.80 -27.33
CA SER A 210 1.31 4.52 -27.63
C SER A 210 2.12 5.79 -27.94
N LYS A 211 1.57 6.75 -28.70
CA LYS A 211 2.23 8.04 -28.97
C LYS A 211 2.48 8.84 -27.69
N GLY A 212 1.52 8.81 -26.76
CA GLY A 212 1.66 9.43 -25.44
C GLY A 212 2.75 8.77 -24.61
N HIS A 213 2.87 7.45 -24.67
CA HIS A 213 3.96 6.70 -24.04
C HIS A 213 5.33 7.10 -24.60
N ASP A 214 5.51 7.10 -25.93
CA ASP A 214 6.78 7.47 -26.56
C ASP A 214 7.20 8.90 -26.18
N THR A 215 6.23 9.81 -26.12
CA THR A 215 6.45 11.21 -25.69
C THR A 215 6.89 11.28 -24.23
N ALA A 216 6.21 10.55 -23.34
CA ALA A 216 6.55 10.50 -21.92
C ALA A 216 7.94 9.90 -21.68
N MET A 217 8.33 8.86 -22.45
CA MET A 217 9.66 8.26 -22.33
C MET A 217 10.78 9.21 -22.81
N LYS A 218 10.53 10.02 -23.85
CA LYS A 218 11.46 11.08 -24.25
C LYS A 218 11.58 12.15 -23.16
N GLU A 219 10.46 12.55 -22.55
CA GLU A 219 10.45 13.51 -21.45
C GLU A 219 11.18 12.97 -20.22
N LEU A 220 11.00 11.68 -19.89
CA LEU A 220 11.74 10.99 -18.83
C LEU A 220 13.25 11.06 -19.06
N ALA A 221 13.70 10.79 -20.28
CA ALA A 221 15.11 10.84 -20.63
C ALA A 221 15.70 12.25 -20.45
N ALA A 222 14.95 13.28 -20.88
CA ALA A 222 15.36 14.67 -20.87
C ALA A 222 15.29 15.33 -19.48
N THR A 223 14.18 15.15 -18.77
CA THR A 223 13.86 15.90 -17.53
C THR A 223 14.08 15.09 -16.26
N LYS A 224 14.28 13.76 -16.38
CA LYS A 224 14.30 12.80 -15.26
C LYS A 224 12.99 12.74 -14.46
N LYS A 225 11.92 13.38 -14.94
CA LYS A 225 10.59 13.31 -14.35
C LYS A 225 9.99 11.92 -14.58
N GLY A 226 9.52 11.26 -13.53
CA GLY A 226 8.95 9.92 -13.61
C GLY A 226 7.75 9.83 -14.56
N VAL A 227 7.47 8.65 -15.09
CA VAL A 227 6.35 8.38 -15.99
C VAL A 227 5.39 7.43 -15.28
N MET A 228 4.12 7.81 -15.17
CA MET A 228 3.07 6.93 -14.68
C MET A 228 2.28 6.36 -15.85
N LEU A 229 2.22 5.04 -15.94
CA LEU A 229 1.45 4.32 -16.94
C LEU A 229 0.19 3.75 -16.31
N TYR A 230 -0.96 4.13 -16.85
CA TYR A 230 -2.27 3.63 -16.45
C TYR A 230 -2.90 2.84 -17.59
N PHE A 231 -2.99 1.53 -17.41
CA PHE A 231 -3.65 0.63 -18.36
C PHE A 231 -5.11 0.43 -17.93
N SER A 232 -6.02 0.74 -18.83
CA SER A 232 -7.46 0.82 -18.55
C SER A 232 -8.29 0.26 -19.70
N GLU A 233 -9.50 -0.20 -19.37
CA GLU A 233 -10.50 -0.58 -20.37
C GLU A 233 -11.79 0.23 -20.13
N PRO A 234 -12.34 0.94 -21.15
CA PRO A 234 -13.52 1.79 -20.97
C PRO A 234 -14.74 1.05 -20.43
N THR A 235 -14.88 -0.22 -20.78
CA THR A 235 -15.99 -1.09 -20.36
C THR A 235 -15.83 -1.58 -18.90
N SER A 236 -14.63 -1.49 -18.31
CA SER A 236 -14.35 -2.00 -16.96
C SER A 236 -14.90 -1.09 -15.86
N ALA A 237 -15.82 -1.63 -15.04
CA ALA A 237 -16.36 -0.93 -13.88
C ALA A 237 -15.29 -0.60 -12.83
N ARG A 238 -14.27 -1.47 -12.67
CA ARG A 238 -13.13 -1.22 -11.76
C ARG A 238 -12.27 -0.04 -12.22
N CYS A 239 -12.04 0.09 -13.52
CA CYS A 239 -11.33 1.25 -14.07
C CYS A 239 -12.10 2.54 -13.79
N ARG A 240 -13.42 2.55 -14.04
CA ARG A 240 -14.26 3.73 -13.76
C ARG A 240 -14.27 4.12 -12.27
N SER A 241 -14.38 3.15 -11.36
CA SER A 241 -14.28 3.41 -9.91
C SER A 241 -12.90 3.97 -9.55
N LEU A 242 -11.81 3.47 -10.14
CA LEU A 242 -10.46 4.01 -9.87
C LEU A 242 -10.29 5.44 -10.36
N GLU A 243 -10.77 5.74 -11.56
CA GLU A 243 -10.73 7.10 -12.09
C GLU A 243 -11.56 8.05 -11.21
N ALA A 244 -12.75 7.61 -10.79
CA ALA A 244 -13.68 8.41 -9.99
C ALA A 244 -13.27 8.58 -8.53
N GLU A 245 -12.56 7.62 -7.92
CA GLU A 245 -12.18 7.66 -6.50
C GLU A 245 -10.73 8.13 -6.28
N VAL A 246 -9.82 7.72 -7.17
CA VAL A 246 -8.39 7.99 -7.01
C VAL A 246 -7.98 9.22 -7.79
N PHE A 247 -8.25 9.27 -9.10
CA PHE A 247 -7.73 10.34 -9.95
C PHE A 247 -8.51 11.66 -9.86
N SER A 248 -9.75 11.61 -9.37
CA SER A 248 -10.55 12.81 -9.08
C SER A 248 -10.18 13.45 -7.72
N ALA A 249 -9.47 12.74 -6.85
CA ALA A 249 -9.16 13.22 -5.51
C ALA A 249 -8.15 14.38 -5.58
N CYS A 250 -8.31 15.40 -4.73
CA CYS A 250 -7.49 16.62 -4.74
C CYS A 250 -5.97 16.32 -4.73
N ARG A 251 -5.52 15.35 -3.93
CA ARG A 251 -4.10 14.98 -3.83
C ARG A 251 -3.56 14.23 -5.05
N ALA A 252 -4.42 13.60 -5.85
CA ALA A 252 -3.96 12.95 -7.06
C ALA A 252 -3.36 13.97 -8.04
N GLY A 253 -3.93 15.17 -8.13
CA GLY A 253 -3.33 16.27 -8.89
C GLY A 253 -1.90 16.57 -8.47
N GLU A 254 -1.65 16.72 -7.16
CA GLU A 254 -0.33 17.03 -6.60
C GLU A 254 0.69 15.91 -6.80
N VAL A 255 0.28 14.66 -6.57
CA VAL A 255 1.15 13.49 -6.73
C VAL A 255 1.47 13.27 -8.21
N LEU A 256 0.46 13.35 -9.06
CA LEU A 256 0.60 13.12 -10.50
C LEU A 256 1.29 14.27 -11.21
N ALA A 257 1.27 15.50 -10.67
CA ALA A 257 2.06 16.61 -11.21
C ALA A 257 3.57 16.33 -11.23
N ARG A 258 4.05 15.41 -10.36
CA ARG A 258 5.46 14.97 -10.30
C ARG A 258 5.81 13.94 -11.36
N ALA A 259 4.83 13.44 -12.12
CA ALA A 259 5.02 12.48 -13.18
C ALA A 259 4.43 12.98 -14.50
N THR A 260 4.86 12.38 -15.62
CA THR A 260 4.12 12.45 -16.87
C THR A 260 3.14 11.28 -16.91
N ALA A 261 1.84 11.58 -16.84
CA ALA A 261 0.79 10.56 -16.77
C ALA A 261 0.34 10.13 -18.17
N VAL A 262 0.31 8.82 -18.42
CA VAL A 262 -0.08 8.23 -19.70
C VAL A 262 -1.21 7.23 -19.49
N LYS A 263 -2.33 7.40 -20.22
CA LYS A 263 -3.45 6.47 -20.25
C LYS A 263 -3.36 5.59 -21.50
N ILE A 264 -3.37 4.28 -21.31
CA ILE A 264 -3.26 3.28 -22.37
C ILE A 264 -4.52 2.40 -22.34
N VAL A 265 -5.11 2.17 -23.51
CA VAL A 265 -6.31 1.35 -23.71
C VAL A 265 -5.97 0.22 -24.68
N PRO A 266 -5.57 -0.96 -24.19
CA PRO A 266 -5.09 -2.04 -25.05
C PRO A 266 -6.07 -2.50 -26.12
N SER A 267 -7.38 -2.43 -25.86
CA SER A 267 -8.44 -2.71 -26.84
C SER A 267 -8.53 -1.71 -28.00
N ARG A 268 -7.92 -0.53 -27.89
CA ARG A 268 -8.05 0.55 -28.89
C ARG A 268 -7.21 0.33 -30.14
N SER A 269 -6.01 -0.27 -30.01
CA SER A 269 -5.12 -0.47 -31.15
C SER A 269 -4.11 -1.60 -30.92
N ALA A 270 -3.60 -2.19 -32.02
CA ALA A 270 -2.56 -3.21 -31.96
C ALA A 270 -1.27 -2.69 -31.29
N ALA A 271 -0.96 -1.40 -31.44
CA ALA A 271 0.18 -0.77 -30.80
C ALA A 271 0.02 -0.71 -29.27
N GLU A 272 -1.17 -0.35 -28.78
CA GLU A 272 -1.47 -0.32 -27.34
C GLU A 272 -1.51 -1.73 -26.74
N LYS A 273 -2.05 -2.72 -27.47
CA LYS A 273 -1.99 -4.14 -27.09
C LYS A 273 -0.54 -4.65 -26.99
N LYS A 274 0.31 -4.32 -27.96
CA LYS A 274 1.74 -4.65 -27.92
C LYS A 274 2.46 -3.98 -26.75
N LEU A 275 2.08 -2.75 -26.41
CA LEU A 275 2.62 -2.03 -25.27
C LEU A 275 2.23 -2.69 -23.94
N ALA A 276 0.97 -3.11 -23.78
CA ALA A 276 0.53 -3.89 -22.62
C ALA A 276 1.31 -5.20 -22.49
N GLY A 277 1.52 -5.92 -23.60
CA GLY A 277 2.35 -7.13 -23.62
C GLY A 277 3.80 -6.87 -23.20
N ARG A 278 4.40 -5.75 -23.64
CA ARG A 278 5.77 -5.35 -23.25
C ARG A 278 5.93 -5.15 -21.74
N TYR A 279 4.90 -4.60 -21.09
CA TYR A 279 4.89 -4.39 -19.65
C TYR A 279 4.35 -5.58 -18.85
N GLY A 280 3.96 -6.67 -19.53
CA GLY A 280 3.34 -7.83 -18.89
C GLY A 280 2.02 -7.47 -18.23
N VAL A 281 1.14 -6.71 -18.89
CA VAL A 281 -0.17 -6.35 -18.35
C VAL A 281 -1.23 -7.31 -18.89
N THR A 282 -1.82 -8.13 -18.02
CA THR A 282 -2.91 -9.06 -18.35
C THR A 282 -4.26 -8.69 -17.72
N ALA A 283 -4.31 -7.73 -16.78
CA ALA A 283 -5.52 -7.32 -16.07
C ALA A 283 -5.68 -5.79 -15.95
N PHE A 284 -6.93 -5.34 -15.74
CA PHE A 284 -7.27 -3.91 -15.63
C PHE A 284 -8.15 -3.63 -14.40
N PRO A 285 -7.97 -2.49 -13.70
CA PRO A 285 -6.93 -1.48 -13.93
C PRO A 285 -5.53 -1.98 -13.56
N SER A 286 -4.51 -1.52 -14.28
CA SER A 286 -3.09 -1.72 -13.94
C SER A 286 -2.36 -0.40 -13.93
N LEU A 287 -1.49 -0.19 -12.94
CA LEU A 287 -0.77 1.08 -12.75
C LEU A 287 0.69 0.81 -12.43
N LEU A 288 1.57 1.43 -13.22
CA LEU A 288 3.01 1.28 -13.12
C LEU A 288 3.68 2.66 -13.12
N VAL A 289 4.86 2.74 -12.51
CA VAL A 289 5.71 3.93 -12.53
C VAL A 289 7.07 3.55 -13.10
N VAL A 290 7.57 4.34 -14.03
CA VAL A 290 8.93 4.22 -14.59
C VAL A 290 9.71 5.48 -14.18
N THR A 291 10.89 5.30 -13.60
CA THR A 291 11.75 6.43 -13.18
C THR A 291 13.04 6.41 -13.98
N ALA A 292 13.76 7.54 -13.99
CA ALA A 292 15.00 7.61 -14.77
C ALA A 292 16.14 6.81 -14.11
N GLN A 293 16.03 6.51 -12.81
CA GLN A 293 17.01 5.67 -12.12
C GLN A 293 16.78 4.19 -12.41
N SER A 294 15.51 3.77 -12.52
CA SER A 294 15.14 2.40 -12.79
C SER A 294 14.50 2.31 -14.16
N ASN A 295 15.26 1.80 -15.13
CA ASN A 295 14.70 1.36 -16.41
C ASN A 295 13.66 0.22 -16.25
N LYS A 296 13.50 -0.32 -15.02
CA LYS A 296 12.47 -1.31 -14.69
C LYS A 296 11.21 -0.60 -14.14
N PRO A 297 10.02 -0.93 -14.66
CA PRO A 297 8.76 -0.42 -14.14
C PRO A 297 8.48 -0.97 -12.72
N THR A 298 8.02 -0.10 -11.83
CA THR A 298 7.53 -0.44 -10.49
C THR A 298 6.00 -0.53 -10.52
N TRP A 299 5.45 -1.66 -10.08
CA TRP A 299 4.01 -1.86 -9.99
C TRP A 299 3.42 -1.15 -8.76
N VAL A 300 2.36 -0.38 -8.98
CA VAL A 300 1.61 0.29 -7.91
C VAL A 300 0.30 -0.46 -7.62
N LEU A 301 -0.36 -0.93 -8.68
CA LEU A 301 -1.52 -1.81 -8.57
C LEU A 301 -1.15 -3.14 -9.23
N PRO A 302 -0.89 -4.18 -8.42
CA PRO A 302 -0.38 -5.44 -8.95
C PRO A 302 -1.42 -6.15 -9.82
N GLU A 303 -0.90 -6.88 -10.79
CA GLU A 303 -1.63 -7.59 -11.84
C GLU A 303 -2.48 -8.76 -11.32
N ASN A 304 -2.14 -9.35 -10.16
CA ASN A 304 -2.58 -10.71 -9.84
C ASN A 304 -3.63 -10.85 -8.74
N LYS A 305 -4.66 -11.64 -9.06
CA LYS A 305 -5.67 -12.20 -8.15
C LYS A 305 -5.09 -13.07 -7.02
N ARG A 306 -3.82 -13.53 -7.13
CA ARG A 306 -3.22 -14.44 -6.13
C ARG A 306 -2.67 -13.72 -4.89
N ASP A 307 -2.07 -12.54 -5.07
CA ASP A 307 -1.45 -11.82 -3.94
C ASP A 307 -2.42 -10.83 -3.26
N SER A 308 -3.59 -10.62 -3.87
CA SER A 308 -4.65 -9.75 -3.38
C SER A 308 -5.87 -10.51 -2.82
N GLN A 309 -5.76 -11.84 -2.65
CA GLN A 309 -6.83 -12.63 -2.05
C GLN A 309 -6.69 -12.60 -0.52
N PRO A 310 -7.52 -11.85 0.22
CA PRO A 310 -7.64 -12.06 1.67
C PRO A 310 -8.03 -13.53 1.94
N PRO A 311 -7.64 -14.11 3.09
CA PRO A 311 -8.03 -15.47 3.45
C PRO A 311 -9.53 -15.65 3.23
N ALA A 312 -9.90 -16.73 2.54
CA ALA A 312 -11.23 -16.92 1.96
C ALA A 312 -12.34 -16.56 2.97
N PRO A 313 -13.16 -15.52 2.71
CA PRO A 313 -14.36 -15.29 3.51
C PRO A 313 -15.35 -16.42 3.23
N ALA A 314 -16.00 -16.90 4.29
CA ALA A 314 -17.11 -17.85 4.21
C ALA A 314 -18.13 -17.39 3.14
N LYS A 315 -18.58 -18.35 2.31
CA LYS A 315 -19.43 -18.17 1.12
C LYS A 315 -20.52 -17.08 1.32
N GLY A 316 -20.23 -15.87 0.83
CA GLY A 316 -21.17 -14.77 0.71
C GLY A 316 -21.05 -14.15 -0.68
N LYS A 317 -22.17 -14.00 -1.39
CA LYS A 317 -22.21 -13.50 -2.78
C LYS A 317 -21.63 -12.08 -2.88
N GLY A 318 -20.61 -11.91 -3.74
CA GLY A 318 -20.36 -10.69 -4.50
C GLY A 318 -19.96 -9.43 -3.72
N GLY A 319 -18.89 -9.47 -2.94
CA GLY A 319 -18.23 -8.25 -2.44
C GLY A 319 -17.35 -7.62 -3.52
N GLY A 320 -17.72 -6.43 -4.01
CA GLY A 320 -16.85 -5.62 -4.85
C GLY A 320 -15.51 -5.38 -4.16
N GLY A 321 -14.40 -5.71 -4.84
CA GLY A 321 -13.06 -5.52 -4.29
C GLY A 321 -12.84 -4.06 -3.93
N VAL A 322 -12.73 -3.78 -2.64
CA VAL A 322 -12.47 -2.43 -2.11
C VAL A 322 -11.06 -2.03 -2.53
N MET A 323 -10.93 -0.90 -3.22
CA MET A 323 -9.63 -0.42 -3.67
C MET A 323 -8.80 0.07 -2.48
N PRO A 324 -7.47 -0.13 -2.47
CA PRO A 324 -6.64 0.35 -1.37
C PRO A 324 -6.73 1.87 -1.30
N CYS A 325 -7.06 2.41 -0.12
CA CYS A 325 -7.10 3.86 0.13
C CYS A 325 -5.71 4.54 0.07
N HIS A 326 -4.68 3.84 -0.39
CA HIS A 326 -3.27 4.28 -0.43
C HIS A 326 -2.68 4.33 -1.84
N VAL A 327 -3.47 4.18 -2.91
CA VAL A 327 -2.91 4.18 -4.28
C VAL A 327 -2.09 5.45 -4.55
N THR A 328 -2.54 6.62 -4.11
CA THR A 328 -1.79 7.88 -4.25
C THR A 328 -0.50 7.90 -3.44
N ASP A 329 -0.47 7.32 -2.25
CA ASP A 329 0.74 7.19 -1.42
C ASP A 329 1.75 6.23 -2.06
N VAL A 330 1.27 5.10 -2.62
CA VAL A 330 2.13 4.14 -3.33
C VAL A 330 2.69 4.75 -4.61
N ILE A 331 1.90 5.54 -5.36
CA ILE A 331 2.40 6.30 -6.51
C ILE A 331 3.47 7.29 -6.05
N ALA A 332 3.23 8.05 -4.98
CA ALA A 332 4.19 9.00 -4.46
C ALA A 332 5.50 8.33 -4.03
N ALA A 333 5.42 7.18 -3.36
CA ALA A 333 6.59 6.40 -2.95
C ALA A 333 7.36 5.84 -4.16
N ALA A 334 6.66 5.30 -5.16
CA ALA A 334 7.26 4.80 -6.39
C ALA A 334 7.98 5.90 -7.19
N LEU A 335 7.44 7.13 -7.15
CA LEU A 335 8.08 8.30 -7.76
C LEU A 335 9.29 8.85 -6.98
N GLN A 336 9.46 8.44 -5.71
CA GLN A 336 10.55 8.90 -4.83
C GLN A 336 11.70 7.91 -4.69
N MET A 337 11.62 6.71 -5.28
CA MET A 337 12.71 5.73 -5.24
C MET A 337 13.99 6.32 -5.86
N LYS A 338 15.03 6.53 -5.04
CA LYS A 338 16.29 7.21 -5.38
C LYS A 338 17.42 6.28 -5.79
#